data_AF-A0A1J3J558-F1
#
_entry.id   AF-A0A1J3J558-F1
#
_cell.length_a   1.000
_cell.length_b   1.000
_cell.length_c   1.000
_cell.angle_alpha   90.00
_cell.angle_beta   90.00
_cell.angle_gamma   90.00
#
_symmetry.space_group_name_H-M   'P 1'
#
loop_
_entity.id
_entity.type
_entity.pdbx_description
1 polymer ?
#
loop_
_entity_poly.entity_id
_entity_poly.type
_entity_poly.pdbx_seq_one_letter_code
_entity_poly.pdbx_strand_id
1 'polypeptide(L)'
;MVNLFLSEPKWNDDAHNSSNIDVILPLVNKLGSHIQSLVTHGARSEARVWLCSALSSVSISPRRQLNIFMRLLRSKPIKMQLVSQLLQMMFDKRPRKLGSVLAKRSYLLEKYFQGNPKRMVQWFSEFASDGGSDHKRGARAFAQFAFANRDICWEELEWRGKHGQSPAVVATKPHYLLDLDVQRTIQNFLDNVPEFWSSNEFAESLKDGQILSLDTYFFLDLFIRFMYEEDMNDDVWDAVEEFLTEESFSSLTQHLLITLEERDLCQFLELLSKYFNPSIESWDSGDSSCWLGVVLSRYGDSIDELLLLNSVINQGRQLLRLVRDENVNDEGEMLKETMGDVCRGLENASSFSLILRDLSKMKHIEVIRMLGLLSWTIHFRLSEECQTPDSWEFLFRENGIEFRRSSEHSLLSHNGFSEESESDSGSRSHVSKKRHKREKKKRRKKKKRAVDVDDDDDDDDDDELLGRHQISRSWLLSTDGFSATWTSVDLPEYIARYCLSTWMKWLLARQK
;
A
#
# COMPACT_ATOMS: atom_id res chain seq x y z
N MET A 1 -8.84 -34.05 -10.61
CA MET A 1 -9.88 -33.20 -11.21
C MET A 1 -10.64 -32.57 -10.07
N VAL A 2 -10.55 -31.25 -9.91
CA VAL A 2 -11.15 -30.56 -8.75
C VAL A 2 -12.64 -30.31 -9.00
N ASN A 3 -13.50 -31.03 -8.29
CA ASN A 3 -14.92 -30.70 -8.17
C ASN A 3 -15.04 -29.47 -7.25
N LEU A 4 -15.55 -28.36 -7.78
CA LEU A 4 -15.81 -27.14 -7.02
C LEU A 4 -17.17 -27.26 -6.33
N PHE A 5 -17.21 -26.98 -5.04
CA PHE A 5 -18.41 -27.17 -4.23
C PHE A 5 -19.39 -25.98 -4.35
N LEU A 6 -19.88 -25.73 -5.57
CA LEU A 6 -20.70 -24.57 -5.95
C LEU A 6 -22.21 -24.86 -6.02
N SER A 7 -22.63 -26.11 -5.78
CA SER A 7 -24.05 -26.48 -5.65
C SER A 7 -24.63 -26.12 -4.28
N GLU A 8 -25.74 -25.37 -4.26
CA GLU A 8 -26.40 -24.93 -3.01
C GLU A 8 -26.91 -26.13 -2.17
N PRO A 9 -26.76 -26.10 -0.83
CA PRO A 9 -27.27 -27.17 0.02
C PRO A 9 -28.79 -27.29 0.02
N LYS A 10 -29.29 -28.52 -0.15
CA LYS A 10 -30.68 -28.86 0.19
C LYS A 10 -30.83 -28.94 1.70
N TRP A 11 -31.37 -27.90 2.31
CA TRP A 11 -31.53 -27.80 3.77
C TRP A 11 -32.65 -28.66 4.35
N ASN A 12 -33.64 -29.04 3.53
CA ASN A 12 -34.92 -29.62 4.00
C ASN A 12 -35.02 -31.16 3.87
N ASP A 13 -33.97 -31.85 3.41
CA ASP A 13 -33.98 -33.31 3.31
C ASP A 13 -33.53 -33.94 4.64
N ASP A 14 -34.48 -34.47 5.42
CA ASP A 14 -34.27 -35.25 6.67
C ASP A 14 -33.61 -36.64 6.44
N ALA A 15 -32.89 -36.81 5.32
CA ALA A 15 -32.19 -38.04 5.01
C ALA A 15 -31.03 -38.29 6.00
N HIS A 16 -31.06 -39.47 6.64
CA HIS A 16 -30.01 -39.98 7.55
C HIS A 16 -28.66 -40.31 6.87
N ASN A 17 -28.33 -39.65 5.77
CA ASN A 17 -27.01 -39.76 5.15
C ASN A 17 -25.96 -39.16 6.11
N SER A 18 -25.09 -40.01 6.63
CA SER A 18 -23.91 -39.60 7.40
C SER A 18 -22.99 -38.76 6.51
N SER A 19 -22.60 -37.58 7.00
CA SER A 19 -21.55 -36.79 6.38
C SER A 19 -20.18 -37.32 6.80
N ASN A 20 -19.17 -37.19 5.94
CA ASN A 20 -17.78 -37.52 6.30
C ASN A 20 -17.14 -36.44 7.21
N ILE A 21 -17.93 -35.60 7.90
CA ILE A 21 -17.38 -34.48 8.68
C ILE A 21 -16.48 -34.96 9.82
N ASP A 22 -16.78 -36.10 10.44
CA ASP A 22 -15.95 -36.68 11.52
C ASP A 22 -14.56 -37.12 11.04
N VAL A 23 -14.38 -37.33 9.72
CA VAL A 23 -13.08 -37.64 9.09
C VAL A 23 -12.40 -36.37 8.59
N ILE A 24 -13.17 -35.45 7.99
CA ILE A 24 -12.64 -34.24 7.35
C ILE A 24 -12.27 -33.16 8.38
N LEU A 25 -13.03 -33.04 9.48
CA LEU A 25 -12.80 -32.06 10.54
C LEU A 25 -11.43 -32.23 11.23
N PRO A 26 -10.99 -33.45 11.64
CA PRO A 26 -9.63 -33.65 12.13
C PRO A 26 -8.55 -33.30 11.10
N LEU A 27 -8.74 -33.67 9.83
CA LEU A 27 -7.76 -33.43 8.76
C LEU A 27 -7.59 -31.94 8.44
N VAL A 28 -8.69 -31.18 8.37
CA VAL A 28 -8.64 -29.73 8.15
C VAL A 28 -8.11 -28.99 9.38
N ASN A 29 -8.34 -29.49 10.61
CA ASN A 29 -7.69 -28.94 11.79
C ASN A 29 -6.18 -29.22 11.81
N LYS A 30 -5.72 -30.43 11.41
CA LYS A 30 -4.29 -30.75 11.22
C LYS A 30 -3.65 -29.86 10.15
N LEU A 31 -4.32 -29.67 9.01
CA LEU A 31 -3.90 -28.72 7.97
C LEU A 31 -3.76 -27.30 8.55
N GLY A 32 -4.76 -26.86 9.33
CA GLY A 32 -4.76 -25.58 10.02
C GLY A 32 -3.59 -25.42 10.99
N SER A 33 -3.23 -26.44 11.78
CA SER A 33 -2.09 -26.37 12.70
C SER A 33 -0.74 -26.39 11.98
N HIS A 34 -0.61 -27.09 10.86
CA HIS A 34 0.60 -27.05 10.02
C HIS A 34 0.80 -25.66 9.40
N ILE A 35 -0.24 -25.08 8.79
CA ILE A 35 -0.18 -23.70 8.27
C ILE A 35 0.09 -22.71 9.39
N GLN A 36 -0.50 -22.90 10.57
CA GLN A 36 -0.25 -22.06 11.74
C GLN A 36 1.21 -22.12 12.18
N SER A 37 1.83 -23.32 12.29
CA SER A 37 3.25 -23.45 12.61
C SER A 37 4.15 -22.70 11.62
N LEU A 38 3.93 -22.93 10.32
CA LEU A 38 4.65 -22.30 9.23
C LEU A 38 4.56 -20.76 9.29
N VAL A 39 3.37 -20.24 9.57
CA VAL A 39 3.06 -18.80 9.64
C VAL A 39 3.54 -18.15 10.95
N THR A 40 3.56 -18.88 12.09
CA THR A 40 3.90 -18.31 13.40
C THR A 40 5.36 -18.51 13.80
N HIS A 41 6.03 -19.56 13.32
CA HIS A 41 7.43 -19.87 13.62
C HIS A 41 8.36 -19.64 12.42
N GLY A 42 7.98 -20.08 11.22
CA GLY A 42 8.80 -19.93 10.01
C GLY A 42 8.79 -18.50 9.46
N ALA A 43 7.61 -17.98 9.10
CA ALA A 43 7.45 -16.74 8.33
C ALA A 43 6.74 -15.60 9.09
N ARG A 44 6.88 -15.53 10.43
CA ARG A 44 6.12 -14.58 11.28
C ARG A 44 6.28 -13.11 10.84
N SER A 45 7.47 -12.73 10.41
CA SER A 45 7.78 -11.39 9.89
C SER A 45 6.98 -11.06 8.63
N GLU A 46 7.01 -11.96 7.63
CA GLU A 46 6.28 -11.79 6.38
C GLU A 46 4.77 -11.80 6.60
N ALA A 47 4.24 -12.76 7.35
CA ALA A 47 2.83 -12.85 7.67
C ALA A 47 2.31 -11.58 8.38
N ARG A 48 3.14 -10.96 9.24
CA ARG A 48 2.83 -9.66 9.86
C ARG A 48 2.79 -8.53 8.84
N VAL A 49 3.72 -8.49 7.88
CA VAL A 49 3.68 -7.53 6.75
C VAL A 49 2.44 -7.76 5.89
N TRP A 50 2.06 -9.02 5.61
CA TRP A 50 0.85 -9.34 4.85
C TRP A 50 -0.44 -8.96 5.61
N LEU A 51 -0.43 -8.99 6.94
CA LEU A 51 -1.52 -8.50 7.78
C LEU A 51 -1.59 -6.97 7.75
N CYS A 52 -0.47 -6.26 7.93
CA CYS A 52 -0.39 -4.80 7.80
C CYS A 52 -0.85 -4.32 6.40
N SER A 53 -0.46 -5.04 5.34
CA SER A 53 -0.90 -4.78 3.97
C SER A 53 -2.40 -4.98 3.79
N ALA A 54 -2.96 -6.10 4.27
CA ALA A 54 -4.40 -6.35 4.19
C ALA A 54 -5.22 -5.34 5.00
N LEU A 55 -4.75 -4.94 6.19
CA LEU A 55 -5.34 -3.87 7.02
C LEU A 55 -5.43 -2.53 6.27
N SER A 56 -4.51 -2.26 5.34
CA SER A 56 -4.52 -1.03 4.55
C SER A 56 -5.66 -0.93 3.51
N SER A 57 -6.39 -2.03 3.28
CA SER A 57 -7.63 -2.04 2.48
C SER A 57 -8.89 -1.68 3.28
N VAL A 58 -8.81 -1.69 4.61
CA VAL A 58 -10.00 -1.60 5.49
C VAL A 58 -10.55 -0.18 5.55
N SER A 59 -11.85 -0.04 5.30
CA SER A 59 -12.53 1.26 5.39
C SER A 59 -12.80 1.67 6.85
N ILE A 60 -12.42 2.89 7.20
CA ILE A 60 -12.63 3.49 8.52
C ILE A 60 -12.80 5.01 8.39
N SER A 61 -13.60 5.63 9.26
CA SER A 61 -13.79 7.08 9.23
C SER A 61 -12.62 7.81 9.93
N PRO A 62 -12.22 9.02 9.47
CA PRO A 62 -11.08 9.76 10.02
C PRO A 62 -11.14 9.94 11.55
N ARG A 63 -12.31 10.19 12.11
CA ARG A 63 -12.50 10.33 13.58
C ARG A 63 -12.21 9.04 14.36
N ARG A 64 -12.41 7.85 13.77
CA ARG A 64 -12.07 6.55 14.38
C ARG A 64 -10.57 6.26 14.22
N GLN A 65 -10.03 6.48 13.01
CA GLN A 65 -8.59 6.43 12.72
C GLN A 65 -7.76 7.28 13.70
N LEU A 66 -8.13 8.56 13.85
CA LEU A 66 -7.56 9.49 14.81
C LEU A 66 -7.57 8.92 16.24
N ASN A 67 -8.71 8.39 16.68
CA ASN A 67 -8.85 7.83 18.03
C ASN A 67 -7.89 6.66 18.30
N ILE A 68 -7.68 5.79 17.31
CA ILE A 68 -6.77 4.63 17.43
C ILE A 68 -5.31 5.11 17.51
N PHE A 69 -4.85 5.90 16.53
CA PHE A 69 -3.45 6.33 16.50
C PHE A 69 -3.10 7.24 17.68
N MET A 70 -3.98 8.16 18.07
CA MET A 70 -3.76 9.03 19.23
C MET A 70 -3.73 8.26 20.56
N ARG A 71 -4.46 7.14 20.67
CA ARG A 71 -4.36 6.23 21.83
C ARG A 71 -3.02 5.52 21.89
N LEU A 72 -2.45 5.11 20.75
CA LEU A 72 -1.11 4.51 20.72
C LEU A 72 -0.03 5.55 21.05
N LEU A 73 -0.07 6.73 20.44
CA LEU A 73 0.91 7.80 20.65
C LEU A 73 0.91 8.33 22.09
N ARG A 74 -0.27 8.47 22.72
CA ARG A 74 -0.40 8.92 24.12
C ARG A 74 -0.31 7.77 25.15
N SER A 75 -0.02 6.54 24.73
CA SER A 75 0.17 5.41 25.67
C SER A 75 1.55 5.42 26.33
N LYS A 76 1.70 4.65 27.42
CA LYS A 76 2.98 4.49 28.14
C LYS A 76 3.36 3.00 28.21
N PRO A 77 4.63 2.61 27.96
CA PRO A 77 5.77 3.45 27.60
C PRO A 77 5.61 4.14 26.24
N ILE A 78 6.36 5.23 26.02
CA ILE A 78 6.29 6.01 24.76
C ILE A 78 6.88 5.17 23.63
N LYS A 79 6.12 5.03 22.54
CA LYS A 79 6.43 4.16 21.40
C LYS A 79 7.35 4.91 20.43
N MET A 80 8.60 5.12 20.82
CA MET A 80 9.53 6.02 20.11
C MET A 80 9.66 5.71 18.61
N GLN A 81 9.68 4.44 18.20
CA GLN A 81 9.71 4.08 16.77
C GLN A 81 8.46 4.55 16.01
N LEU A 82 7.27 4.38 16.60
CA LEU A 82 6.00 4.87 16.03
C LEU A 82 5.97 6.40 15.93
N VAL A 83 6.44 7.10 16.97
CA VAL A 83 6.47 8.58 16.99
C VAL A 83 7.46 9.11 15.95
N SER A 84 8.68 8.58 15.90
CA SER A 84 9.68 8.96 14.90
C SER A 84 9.18 8.71 13.48
N GLN A 85 8.56 7.56 13.22
CA GLN A 85 8.03 7.23 11.89
C GLN A 85 6.86 8.15 11.50
N LEU A 86 6.00 8.53 12.45
CA LEU A 86 4.91 9.49 12.20
C LEU A 86 5.45 10.90 11.89
N LEU A 87 6.40 11.38 12.70
CA LEU A 87 7.03 12.69 12.47
C LEU A 87 7.81 12.71 11.15
N GLN A 88 8.47 11.61 10.78
CA GLN A 88 9.10 11.43 9.46
C GLN A 88 8.08 11.56 8.33
N MET A 89 6.94 10.84 8.41
CA MET A 89 5.85 10.99 7.43
C MET A 89 5.32 12.42 7.33
N MET A 90 5.28 13.16 8.46
CA MET A 90 4.88 14.56 8.47
C MET A 90 5.94 15.47 7.83
N PHE A 91 7.23 15.21 8.04
CA PHE A 91 8.32 15.93 7.35
C PHE A 91 8.29 15.70 5.83
N ASP A 92 8.05 14.46 5.39
CA ASP A 92 8.08 14.10 3.97
C ASP A 92 6.80 14.55 3.22
N LYS A 93 5.61 14.37 3.81
CA LYS A 93 4.32 14.64 3.15
C LYS A 93 3.75 16.03 3.42
N ARG A 94 3.92 16.56 4.64
CA ARG A 94 3.27 17.78 5.13
C ARG A 94 4.24 18.70 5.93
N PRO A 95 5.47 18.97 5.45
CA PRO A 95 6.49 19.69 6.21
C PRO A 95 6.00 21.05 6.73
N ARG A 96 5.10 21.71 6.00
CA ARG A 96 4.45 22.97 6.38
C ARG A 96 3.74 22.97 7.73
N LYS A 97 3.17 21.84 8.18
CA LYS A 97 2.46 21.77 9.47
C LYS A 97 3.46 21.96 10.61
N LEU A 98 4.50 21.13 10.68
CA LEU A 98 5.54 21.21 11.70
C LEU A 98 6.49 22.41 11.49
N GLY A 99 6.73 22.82 10.24
CA GLY A 99 7.45 24.07 9.92
C GLY A 99 6.75 25.31 10.47
N SER A 100 5.41 25.34 10.45
CA SER A 100 4.63 26.44 11.05
C SER A 100 4.67 26.43 12.58
N VAL A 101 4.79 25.26 13.22
CA VAL A 101 5.01 25.16 14.67
C VAL A 101 6.43 25.61 15.04
N LEU A 102 7.44 25.18 14.26
CA LEU A 102 8.83 25.61 14.43
C LEU A 102 9.00 27.13 14.22
N ALA A 103 8.25 27.72 13.28
CA ALA A 103 8.25 29.16 13.05
C ALA A 103 7.81 29.97 14.28
N LYS A 104 6.86 29.47 15.09
CA LYS A 104 6.48 30.10 16.38
C LYS A 104 7.61 30.10 17.42
N ARG A 105 8.64 29.27 17.21
CA ARG A 105 9.71 28.95 18.18
C ARG A 105 11.09 29.09 17.52
N SER A 106 11.19 29.99 16.53
CA SER A 106 12.37 30.17 15.66
C SER A 106 13.67 30.39 16.43
N TYR A 107 13.59 31.07 17.58
CA TYR A 107 14.71 31.36 18.49
C TYR A 107 15.49 30.10 18.92
N LEU A 108 14.84 28.93 19.00
CA LEU A 108 15.51 27.67 19.34
C LEU A 108 16.57 27.24 18.31
N LEU A 109 16.51 27.77 17.08
CA LEU A 109 17.47 27.44 16.03
C LEU A 109 18.80 28.19 16.14
N GLU A 110 18.91 29.23 16.97
CA GLU A 110 20.18 29.83 17.36
C GLU A 110 21.18 28.74 17.78
N LYS A 111 20.76 27.87 18.71
CA LYS A 111 21.53 26.71 19.20
C LYS A 111 21.68 25.56 18.21
N TYR A 112 20.85 25.50 17.17
CA TYR A 112 20.98 24.52 16.08
C TYR A 112 22.12 24.89 15.12
N PHE A 113 22.29 26.20 14.84
CA PHE A 113 23.38 26.70 14.00
C PHE A 113 24.68 26.91 14.77
N GLN A 114 24.61 27.26 16.07
CA GLN A 114 25.78 27.53 16.90
C GLN A 114 26.83 26.41 16.83
N GLY A 115 28.07 26.80 16.49
CA GLY A 115 29.20 25.87 16.37
C GLY A 115 29.16 24.90 15.18
N ASN A 116 28.16 24.98 14.27
CA ASN A 116 28.04 24.08 13.13
C ASN A 116 28.01 24.82 11.77
N PRO A 117 29.19 25.14 11.19
CA PRO A 117 29.31 25.80 9.89
C PRO A 117 28.56 25.13 8.74
N LYS A 118 28.42 23.79 8.75
CA LYS A 118 27.75 23.06 7.66
C LYS A 118 26.26 23.42 7.61
N ARG A 119 25.59 23.39 8.77
CA ARG A 119 24.17 23.79 8.89
C ARG A 119 23.98 25.25 8.45
N MET A 120 24.87 26.16 8.89
CA MET A 120 24.83 27.58 8.49
C MET A 120 24.87 27.73 6.96
N VAL A 121 25.90 27.17 6.33
CA VAL A 121 26.10 27.27 4.88
C VAL A 121 24.94 26.61 4.10
N GLN A 122 24.40 25.49 4.57
CA GLN A 122 23.28 24.80 3.94
C GLN A 122 21.96 25.58 3.96
N TRP A 123 21.68 26.36 5.02
CA TRP A 123 20.42 27.12 5.13
C TRP A 123 20.51 28.55 4.59
N PHE A 124 21.69 29.18 4.68
CA PHE A 124 21.87 30.62 4.42
C PHE A 124 22.56 30.97 3.10
N SER A 125 23.01 30.02 2.27
CA SER A 125 23.75 30.34 1.03
C SER A 125 22.90 30.54 -0.24
N GLU A 126 21.58 30.31 -0.21
CA GLU A 126 20.71 30.37 -1.41
C GLU A 126 20.31 31.80 -1.82
N PHE A 127 21.31 32.65 -2.11
CA PHE A 127 21.10 33.99 -2.68
C PHE A 127 20.89 33.93 -4.21
N ALA A 128 20.07 34.84 -4.75
CA ALA A 128 19.77 34.93 -6.18
C ALA A 128 20.79 35.81 -6.94
N SER A 129 21.11 35.43 -8.19
CA SER A 129 22.01 36.17 -9.08
C SER A 129 21.38 37.39 -9.77
N ASP A 130 20.07 37.35 -10.01
CA ASP A 130 19.43 38.25 -10.98
C ASP A 130 18.68 39.42 -10.30
N GLY A 131 18.91 39.64 -9.00
CA GLY A 131 18.40 40.80 -8.26
C GLY A 131 16.89 40.85 -8.00
N GLY A 132 16.15 39.81 -8.41
CA GLY A 132 14.73 39.63 -8.11
C GLY A 132 14.46 39.17 -6.66
N SER A 133 13.19 38.90 -6.36
CA SER A 133 12.65 38.46 -5.06
C SER A 133 13.09 37.06 -4.59
N ASP A 134 14.08 36.46 -5.26
CA ASP A 134 14.17 35.01 -5.42
C ASP A 134 15.27 34.37 -4.56
N HIS A 135 15.80 35.13 -3.58
CA HIS A 135 16.50 34.56 -2.44
C HIS A 135 15.61 33.52 -1.76
N LYS A 136 16.20 32.42 -1.27
CA LYS A 136 15.45 31.30 -0.66
C LYS A 136 15.85 31.09 0.79
N ARG A 137 14.98 30.39 1.54
CA ARG A 137 15.29 29.86 2.89
C ARG A 137 15.89 30.93 3.82
N GLY A 138 16.95 30.60 4.55
CA GLY A 138 17.65 31.52 5.43
C GLY A 138 18.25 32.72 4.71
N ALA A 139 18.76 32.56 3.48
CA ALA A 139 19.33 33.65 2.69
C ALA A 139 18.32 34.79 2.45
N ARG A 140 17.05 34.44 2.29
CA ARG A 140 15.95 35.41 2.18
C ARG A 140 15.67 36.12 3.51
N ALA A 141 15.46 35.36 4.59
CA ALA A 141 15.24 35.93 5.92
C ALA A 141 16.35 36.91 6.30
N PHE A 142 17.59 36.47 6.10
CA PHE A 142 18.81 37.21 6.33
C PHE A 142 18.84 38.53 5.54
N ALA A 143 18.63 38.48 4.23
CA ALA A 143 18.62 39.67 3.38
C ALA A 143 17.51 40.66 3.78
N GLN A 144 16.30 40.16 4.04
CA GLN A 144 15.16 41.01 4.44
C GLN A 144 15.41 41.69 5.80
N PHE A 145 15.90 40.94 6.80
CA PHE A 145 16.20 41.47 8.13
C PHE A 145 17.38 42.47 8.12
N ALA A 146 18.45 42.18 7.38
CA ALA A 146 19.61 43.05 7.28
C ALA A 146 19.30 44.38 6.56
N PHE A 147 18.38 44.39 5.58
CA PHE A 147 17.89 45.62 4.97
C PHE A 147 16.95 46.43 5.89
N ALA A 148 16.13 45.75 6.69
CA ALA A 148 15.24 46.41 7.64
C ALA A 148 16.02 47.07 8.80
N ASN A 149 16.94 46.32 9.42
CA ASN A 149 17.70 46.73 10.61
C ASN A 149 19.16 47.09 10.25
N ARG A 150 19.32 47.84 9.15
CA ARG A 150 20.59 48.20 8.51
C ARG A 150 21.58 48.99 9.38
N ASP A 151 21.11 49.54 10.49
CA ASP A 151 21.85 50.31 11.48
C ASP A 151 22.52 49.43 12.54
N ILE A 152 22.08 48.18 12.68
CA ILE A 152 22.65 47.16 13.56
C ILE A 152 23.33 46.07 12.71
N CYS A 153 22.65 45.57 11.68
CA CYS A 153 23.05 44.39 10.93
C CYS A 153 24.23 44.58 9.96
N TRP A 154 24.53 45.83 9.54
CA TRP A 154 25.36 46.04 8.36
C TRP A 154 26.87 46.06 8.64
N GLU A 155 27.27 46.33 9.87
CA GLU A 155 28.68 46.23 10.30
C GLU A 155 29.07 44.77 10.57
N GLU A 156 28.09 43.91 10.87
CA GLU A 156 28.24 42.46 11.10
C GLU A 156 28.38 41.64 9.80
N LEU A 157 28.27 42.26 8.62
CA LEU A 157 28.37 41.61 7.31
C LEU A 157 29.83 41.37 6.90
N GLU A 158 30.25 40.10 6.87
CA GLU A 158 31.59 39.71 6.43
C GLU A 158 31.62 39.42 4.92
N TRP A 159 32.49 40.15 4.20
CA TRP A 159 32.60 40.09 2.74
C TRP A 159 33.89 39.37 2.31
N ARG A 160 33.81 38.51 1.29
CA ARG A 160 34.99 37.80 0.73
C ARG A 160 35.94 38.74 -0.03
N GLY A 161 35.46 39.93 -0.42
CA GLY A 161 36.22 40.96 -1.11
C GLY A 161 36.97 41.92 -0.17
N LYS A 162 37.93 42.68 -0.70
CA LYS A 162 38.73 43.65 0.09
C LYS A 162 37.94 44.84 0.65
N HIS A 163 36.71 45.05 0.20
CA HIS A 163 35.85 46.17 0.60
C HIS A 163 34.41 45.67 0.75
N GLY A 164 33.77 45.98 1.86
CA GLY A 164 32.35 45.71 2.06
C GLY A 164 31.47 46.62 1.19
N GLN A 165 30.26 46.14 0.88
CA GLN A 165 29.30 46.89 0.05
C GLN A 165 28.35 47.71 0.94
N SER A 166 28.08 48.96 0.56
CA SER A 166 27.19 49.82 1.35
C SER A 166 25.71 49.46 1.15
N PRO A 167 24.81 49.76 2.11
CA PRO A 167 23.40 49.38 2.02
C PRO A 167 22.71 49.85 0.73
N ALA A 168 23.01 51.08 0.28
CA ALA A 168 22.45 51.64 -0.94
C ALA A 168 22.96 50.96 -2.23
N VAL A 169 24.20 50.45 -2.22
CA VAL A 169 24.76 49.70 -3.35
C VAL A 169 24.12 48.31 -3.44
N VAL A 170 23.98 47.59 -2.32
CA VAL A 170 23.35 46.26 -2.33
C VAL A 170 21.84 46.35 -2.58
N ALA A 171 21.16 47.39 -2.09
CA ALA A 171 19.73 47.63 -2.38
C ALA A 171 19.46 47.86 -3.88
N THR A 172 20.43 48.39 -4.63
CA THR A 172 20.33 48.53 -6.10
C THR A 172 20.91 47.35 -6.88
N LYS A 173 21.67 46.47 -6.22
CA LYS A 173 22.33 45.29 -6.79
C LYS A 173 22.36 44.13 -5.76
N PRO A 174 21.24 43.42 -5.54
CA PRO A 174 21.17 42.38 -4.50
C PRO A 174 22.12 41.19 -4.72
N HIS A 175 22.60 41.00 -5.95
CA HIS A 175 23.56 39.94 -6.30
C HIS A 175 24.89 40.03 -5.54
N TYR A 176 25.27 41.19 -4.99
CA TYR A 176 26.46 41.30 -4.15
C TYR A 176 26.37 40.42 -2.89
N LEU A 177 25.17 40.02 -2.44
CA LEU A 177 25.03 39.08 -1.32
C LEU A 177 25.67 37.70 -1.59
N LEU A 178 25.96 37.35 -2.85
CA LEU A 178 26.77 36.18 -3.22
C LEU A 178 28.24 36.30 -2.76
N ASP A 179 28.76 37.52 -2.58
CA ASP A 179 30.13 37.79 -2.13
C ASP A 179 30.30 37.70 -0.60
N LEU A 180 29.24 37.39 0.16
CA LEU A 180 29.30 37.24 1.63
C LEU A 180 30.03 35.95 2.06
N ASP A 181 30.85 36.05 3.10
CA ASP A 181 31.25 34.90 3.91
C ASP A 181 30.07 34.55 4.83
N VAL A 182 29.20 33.67 4.33
CA VAL A 182 27.99 33.20 5.00
C VAL A 182 28.31 32.56 6.36
N GLN A 183 29.45 31.87 6.49
CA GLN A 183 29.83 31.24 7.75
C GLN A 183 30.15 32.29 8.81
N ARG A 184 31.02 33.26 8.49
CA ARG A 184 31.38 34.33 9.43
C ARG A 184 30.20 35.23 9.75
N THR A 185 29.44 35.62 8.72
CA THR A 185 28.30 36.52 8.89
C THR A 185 27.22 35.90 9.78
N ILE A 186 26.95 34.60 9.66
CA ILE A 186 26.01 33.91 10.56
C ILE A 186 26.60 33.68 11.95
N GLN A 187 27.92 33.52 12.11
CA GLN A 187 28.56 33.51 13.43
C GLN A 187 28.43 34.88 14.12
N ASN A 188 28.72 35.98 13.41
CA ASN A 188 28.50 37.34 13.91
C ASN A 188 27.02 37.55 14.34
N PHE A 189 26.04 37.04 13.57
CA PHE A 189 24.62 37.11 13.93
C PHE A 189 24.22 36.22 15.12
N LEU A 190 24.98 35.17 15.45
CA LEU A 190 24.80 34.40 16.69
C LEU A 190 25.34 35.15 17.90
N ASP A 191 26.48 35.83 17.74
CA ASP A 191 27.19 36.47 18.87
C ASP A 191 26.69 37.90 19.15
N ASN A 192 26.27 38.65 18.11
CA ASN A 192 25.99 40.09 18.16
C ASN A 192 24.56 40.51 17.77
N VAL A 193 23.73 39.64 17.15
CA VAL A 193 22.40 40.01 16.62
C VAL A 193 21.29 39.03 17.06
N PRO A 194 21.03 38.88 18.38
CA PRO A 194 20.07 37.91 18.91
C PRO A 194 18.62 38.13 18.42
N GLU A 195 18.25 39.36 18.07
CA GLU A 195 16.93 39.73 17.56
C GLU A 195 16.59 38.99 16.26
N PHE A 196 17.59 38.61 15.44
CA PHE A 196 17.37 37.91 14.18
C PHE A 196 16.67 36.55 14.40
N TRP A 197 17.07 35.79 15.42
CA TRP A 197 16.55 34.45 15.68
C TRP A 197 15.09 34.49 16.16
N SER A 198 14.65 35.62 16.71
CA SER A 198 13.25 35.89 17.11
C SER A 198 12.46 36.72 16.09
N SER A 199 13.04 37.00 14.92
CA SER A 199 12.45 37.87 13.90
C SER A 199 11.32 37.22 13.11
N ASN A 200 10.39 38.04 12.61
CA ASN A 200 9.35 37.59 11.69
C ASN A 200 9.96 37.08 10.38
N GLU A 201 10.98 37.77 9.87
CA GLU A 201 11.71 37.43 8.63
C GLU A 201 12.29 36.02 8.69
N PHE A 202 12.90 35.65 9.83
CA PHE A 202 13.40 34.32 10.06
C PHE A 202 12.26 33.30 10.26
N ALA A 203 11.26 33.62 11.08
CA ALA A 203 10.09 32.75 11.30
C ALA A 203 9.34 32.40 9.99
N GLU A 204 9.09 33.37 9.10
CA GLU A 204 8.47 33.12 7.79
C GLU A 204 9.28 32.12 6.94
N SER A 205 10.61 32.15 7.00
CA SER A 205 11.45 31.21 6.25
C SER A 205 11.33 29.75 6.69
N LEU A 206 10.86 29.52 7.93
CA LEU A 206 10.71 28.20 8.54
C LEU A 206 9.34 27.56 8.25
N LYS A 207 8.31 28.37 7.97
CA LYS A 207 6.93 27.89 7.77
C LYS A 207 6.76 26.86 6.66
N ASP A 208 7.60 26.94 5.62
CA ASP A 208 7.59 25.95 4.53
C ASP A 208 8.11 24.56 4.95
N GLY A 209 8.74 24.45 6.13
CA GLY A 209 9.25 23.21 6.71
C GLY A 209 10.48 22.61 6.01
N GLN A 210 11.04 23.28 5.00
CA GLN A 210 12.22 22.79 4.25
C GLN A 210 13.48 22.62 5.11
N ILE A 211 13.56 23.25 6.28
CA ILE A 211 14.68 23.06 7.21
C ILE A 211 14.69 21.66 7.84
N LEU A 212 13.51 21.03 7.96
CA LEU A 212 13.33 19.73 8.64
C LEU A 212 14.11 18.60 7.95
N SER A 213 14.30 18.70 6.63
CA SER A 213 15.08 17.75 5.83
C SER A 213 16.60 18.05 5.78
N LEU A 214 17.10 19.09 6.45
CA LEU A 214 18.56 19.32 6.54
C LEU A 214 19.23 18.46 7.63
N ASP A 215 18.51 18.18 8.72
CA ASP A 215 19.01 17.40 9.85
C ASP A 215 17.84 16.66 10.51
N THR A 216 17.31 15.68 9.79
CA THR A 216 16.15 14.87 10.19
C THR A 216 16.24 14.36 11.62
N TYR A 217 17.42 13.87 12.04
CA TYR A 217 17.61 13.33 13.39
C TYR A 217 17.48 14.40 14.48
N PHE A 218 18.07 15.58 14.27
CA PHE A 218 17.89 16.71 15.20
C PHE A 218 16.42 17.13 15.30
N PHE A 219 15.71 17.21 14.17
CA PHE A 219 14.31 17.63 14.18
C PHE A 219 13.37 16.57 14.74
N LEU A 220 13.64 15.26 14.55
CA LEU A 220 12.89 14.20 15.22
C LEU A 220 13.02 14.29 16.75
N ASP A 221 14.24 14.44 17.29
CA ASP A 221 14.48 14.61 18.73
C ASP A 221 13.74 15.85 19.28
N LEU A 222 13.90 16.99 18.60
CA LEU A 222 13.27 18.26 18.98
C LEU A 222 11.73 18.15 19.01
N PHE A 223 11.11 17.54 18.00
CA PHE A 223 9.65 17.37 17.97
C PHE A 223 9.14 16.29 18.93
N ILE A 224 9.91 15.24 19.23
CA ILE A 224 9.58 14.28 20.30
C ILE A 224 9.55 14.99 21.65
N ARG A 225 10.55 15.82 21.96
CA ARG A 225 10.57 16.63 23.18
C ARG A 225 9.38 17.59 23.27
N PHE A 226 9.05 18.28 22.17
CA PHE A 226 7.86 19.12 22.06
C PHE A 226 6.51 18.36 22.16
N MET A 227 6.48 17.02 22.21
CA MET A 227 5.25 16.24 22.40
C MET A 227 5.06 15.71 23.82
N TYR A 228 6.14 15.55 24.59
CA TYR A 228 6.15 14.77 25.84
C TYR A 228 6.90 15.38 27.03
N GLU A 229 7.80 16.36 26.83
CA GLU A 229 8.71 16.86 27.89
C GLU A 229 8.46 18.32 28.30
N GLU A 230 8.03 19.17 27.39
CA GLU A 230 7.89 20.62 27.62
C GLU A 230 6.42 20.99 27.91
N ASP A 231 6.15 22.12 28.58
CA ASP A 231 4.77 22.65 28.76
C ASP A 231 4.16 23.20 27.44
N MET A 232 4.73 22.85 26.29
CA MET A 232 4.54 23.48 24.98
C MET A 232 3.88 22.53 23.96
N ASN A 233 3.19 21.49 24.45
CA ASN A 233 2.82 20.32 23.64
C ASN A 233 1.68 20.57 22.63
N ASP A 234 0.75 21.48 22.94
CA ASP A 234 -0.54 21.58 22.25
C ASP A 234 -0.38 21.85 20.74
N ASP A 235 0.48 22.80 20.33
CA ASP A 235 0.75 23.10 18.92
C ASP A 235 1.17 21.87 18.08
N VAL A 236 1.94 20.95 18.67
CA VAL A 236 2.43 19.76 17.97
C VAL A 236 1.37 18.67 17.95
N TRP A 237 0.63 18.50 19.05
CA TRP A 237 -0.50 17.57 19.07
C TRP A 237 -1.61 18.01 18.12
N ASP A 238 -1.93 19.30 18.01
CA ASP A 238 -2.88 19.82 17.02
C ASP A 238 -2.42 19.51 15.58
N ALA A 239 -1.15 19.76 15.26
CA ALA A 239 -0.58 19.44 13.95
C ALA A 239 -0.61 17.92 13.64
N VAL A 240 -0.42 17.08 14.66
CA VAL A 240 -0.51 15.61 14.57
C VAL A 240 -1.98 15.16 14.41
N GLU A 241 -2.93 15.71 15.18
CA GLU A 241 -4.35 15.36 15.08
C GLU A 241 -4.95 15.81 13.73
N GLU A 242 -4.52 16.96 13.20
CA GLU A 242 -4.87 17.42 11.85
C GLU A 242 -4.29 16.50 10.77
N PHE A 243 -3.00 16.14 10.86
CA PHE A 243 -2.36 15.20 9.91
C PHE A 243 -3.02 13.81 9.93
N LEU A 244 -3.28 13.25 11.11
CA LEU A 244 -3.98 11.97 11.28
C LEU A 244 -5.45 12.02 10.88
N THR A 245 -6.02 13.20 10.59
CA THR A 245 -7.36 13.36 10.04
C THR A 245 -7.35 13.55 8.52
N GLU A 246 -6.30 14.16 7.95
CA GLU A 246 -6.10 14.31 6.50
C GLU A 246 -5.58 13.05 5.80
N GLU A 247 -4.63 12.35 6.41
CA GLU A 247 -3.88 11.28 5.76
C GLU A 247 -4.71 9.99 5.64
N SER A 248 -4.51 9.23 4.56
CA SER A 248 -5.30 8.02 4.32
C SER A 248 -4.97 6.90 5.31
N PHE A 249 -5.99 6.16 5.77
CA PHE A 249 -5.79 4.97 6.62
C PHE A 249 -4.83 3.96 5.98
N SER A 250 -4.94 3.80 4.66
CA SER A 250 -4.08 2.91 3.87
C SER A 250 -2.59 3.29 4.02
N SER A 251 -2.25 4.57 3.82
CA SER A 251 -0.85 5.00 3.99
C SER A 251 -0.40 4.96 5.45
N LEU A 252 -1.23 5.37 6.41
CA LEU A 252 -0.87 5.32 7.83
C LEU A 252 -0.58 3.88 8.27
N THR A 253 -1.44 2.93 7.91
CA THR A 253 -1.26 1.52 8.30
C THR A 253 -0.03 0.88 7.65
N GLN A 254 0.21 1.12 6.36
CA GLN A 254 1.39 0.60 5.64
C GLN A 254 2.71 1.08 6.26
N HIS A 255 2.78 2.34 6.70
CA HIS A 255 4.02 2.93 7.19
C HIS A 255 4.23 2.75 8.70
N LEU A 256 3.15 2.78 9.50
CA LEU A 256 3.24 2.81 10.96
C LEU A 256 3.12 1.43 11.62
N LEU A 257 2.30 0.49 11.09
CA LEU A 257 2.12 -0.82 11.73
C LEU A 257 3.37 -1.69 11.66
N ILE A 258 4.18 -1.52 10.61
CA ILE A 258 5.48 -2.19 10.47
C ILE A 258 6.47 -1.74 11.56
N THR A 259 6.33 -0.52 12.11
CA THR A 259 7.14 -0.04 13.26
C THR A 259 6.57 -0.38 14.65
N LEU A 260 5.42 -1.04 14.73
CA LEU A 260 4.89 -1.51 16.03
C LEU A 260 5.55 -2.83 16.45
N GLU A 261 5.88 -2.95 17.74
CA GLU A 261 6.13 -4.24 18.38
C GLU A 261 4.85 -5.10 18.37
N GLU A 262 4.99 -6.42 18.57
CA GLU A 262 3.86 -7.35 18.50
C GLU A 262 2.74 -7.02 19.49
N ARG A 263 3.09 -6.65 20.73
CA ARG A 263 2.13 -6.23 21.77
C ARG A 263 1.34 -4.98 21.37
N ASP A 264 1.99 -4.07 20.65
CA ASP A 264 1.39 -2.82 20.20
C ASP A 264 0.54 -3.00 18.96
N LEU A 265 0.92 -3.96 18.09
CA LEU A 265 0.05 -4.41 17.01
C LEU A 265 -1.19 -5.10 17.56
N CYS A 266 -1.08 -5.97 18.58
CA CYS A 266 -2.26 -6.51 19.27
C CYS A 266 -3.15 -5.39 19.85
N GLN A 267 -2.57 -4.40 20.54
CA GLN A 267 -3.34 -3.25 21.03
C GLN A 267 -4.01 -2.44 19.90
N PHE A 268 -3.36 -2.29 18.74
CA PHE A 268 -3.98 -1.69 17.55
C PHE A 268 -5.16 -2.52 17.04
N LEU A 269 -4.98 -3.84 16.92
CA LEU A 269 -6.01 -4.78 16.45
C LEU A 269 -7.21 -4.84 17.39
N GLU A 270 -6.98 -4.86 18.70
CA GLU A 270 -7.99 -4.71 19.75
C GLU A 270 -8.74 -3.37 19.68
N LEU A 271 -8.07 -2.27 19.36
CA LEU A 271 -8.70 -0.95 19.22
C LEU A 271 -9.52 -0.87 17.92
N LEU A 272 -9.03 -1.50 16.85
CA LEU A 272 -9.64 -1.52 15.54
C LEU A 272 -10.89 -2.43 15.51
N SER A 273 -10.83 -3.62 16.11
CA SER A 273 -11.92 -4.61 16.16
C SER A 273 -13.21 -4.03 16.74
N LYS A 274 -13.08 -3.18 17.77
CA LYS A 274 -14.18 -2.48 18.46
C LYS A 274 -14.97 -1.53 17.54
N TYR A 275 -14.50 -1.25 16.32
CA TYR A 275 -15.22 -0.46 15.31
C TYR A 275 -15.89 -1.30 14.22
N PHE A 276 -15.61 -2.61 14.16
CA PHE A 276 -16.25 -3.57 13.25
C PHE A 276 -17.34 -4.32 13.99
N ASN A 277 -18.58 -3.85 13.85
CA ASN A 277 -19.75 -4.64 14.20
C ASN A 277 -20.19 -5.41 12.93
N PRO A 278 -20.11 -6.76 12.90
CA PRO A 278 -20.43 -7.53 11.70
C PRO A 278 -21.97 -7.58 11.50
N SER A 279 -22.53 -6.57 10.84
CA SER A 279 -23.86 -6.71 10.24
C SER A 279 -23.80 -7.73 9.11
N ILE A 280 -24.80 -8.59 9.01
CA ILE A 280 -24.86 -9.68 8.01
C ILE A 280 -24.82 -9.13 6.57
N GLU A 281 -25.22 -7.87 6.38
CA GLU A 281 -25.34 -7.18 5.10
C GLU A 281 -23.98 -6.79 4.47
N SER A 282 -22.89 -6.68 5.22
CA SER A 282 -21.58 -6.31 4.62
C SER A 282 -20.97 -7.44 3.77
N TRP A 283 -21.32 -8.69 4.11
CA TRP A 283 -20.74 -9.93 3.60
C TRP A 283 -21.19 -10.25 2.16
N ASP A 284 -22.09 -9.44 1.59
CA ASP A 284 -22.56 -9.62 0.21
C ASP A 284 -21.54 -9.17 -0.84
N SER A 285 -20.54 -8.38 -0.46
CA SER A 285 -19.45 -7.96 -1.34
C SER A 285 -18.40 -9.05 -1.55
N GLY A 286 -17.90 -9.19 -2.79
CA GLY A 286 -16.75 -10.02 -3.12
C GLY A 286 -15.40 -9.40 -2.72
N ASP A 287 -15.40 -8.40 -1.84
CA ASP A 287 -14.25 -7.61 -1.43
C ASP A 287 -13.56 -8.25 -0.20
N SER A 288 -12.26 -8.48 -0.29
CA SER A 288 -11.41 -8.97 0.79
C SER A 288 -11.41 -8.04 2.02
N SER A 289 -11.65 -6.74 1.83
CA SER A 289 -11.70 -5.76 2.94
C SER A 289 -12.79 -6.10 3.98
N CYS A 290 -13.94 -6.61 3.52
CA CYS A 290 -15.04 -7.01 4.41
C CYS A 290 -14.68 -8.23 5.26
N TRP A 291 -14.06 -9.25 4.66
CA TRP A 291 -13.68 -10.48 5.36
C TRP A 291 -12.67 -10.22 6.47
N LEU A 292 -11.73 -9.29 6.26
CA LEU A 292 -10.80 -8.89 7.30
C LEU A 292 -11.51 -8.18 8.46
N GLY A 293 -12.47 -7.27 8.18
CA GLY A 293 -13.29 -6.62 9.23
C GLY A 293 -14.07 -7.63 10.09
N VAL A 294 -14.64 -8.67 9.46
CA VAL A 294 -15.31 -9.78 10.14
C VAL A 294 -14.33 -10.54 11.04
N VAL A 295 -13.17 -10.94 10.51
CA VAL A 295 -12.13 -11.69 11.25
C VAL A 295 -11.62 -10.87 12.44
N LEU A 296 -11.33 -9.58 12.26
CA LEU A 296 -10.93 -8.66 13.33
C LEU A 296 -11.97 -8.58 14.45
N SER A 297 -13.26 -8.50 14.12
CA SER A 297 -14.35 -8.43 15.11
C SER A 297 -14.48 -9.67 16.00
N ARG A 298 -13.82 -10.78 15.65
CA ARG A 298 -13.89 -12.07 16.35
C ARG A 298 -12.55 -12.52 16.96
N TYR A 299 -11.44 -12.08 16.39
CA TYR A 299 -10.09 -12.55 16.70
C TYR A 299 -9.11 -11.44 17.08
N GLY A 300 -9.55 -10.20 17.28
CA GLY A 300 -8.70 -9.04 17.63
C GLY A 300 -7.71 -9.29 18.78
N ASP A 301 -8.06 -10.20 19.70
CA ASP A 301 -7.32 -10.54 20.91
C ASP A 301 -6.29 -11.68 20.71
N SER A 302 -6.19 -12.27 19.50
CA SER A 302 -5.29 -13.39 19.18
C SER A 302 -4.58 -13.21 17.84
N ILE A 303 -3.33 -12.73 17.89
CA ILE A 303 -2.55 -12.44 16.68
C ILE A 303 -2.27 -13.70 15.83
N ASP A 304 -2.00 -14.85 16.44
CA ASP A 304 -1.67 -16.08 15.68
C ASP A 304 -2.85 -16.59 14.85
N GLU A 305 -4.08 -16.47 15.35
CA GLU A 305 -5.29 -16.75 14.59
C GLU A 305 -5.52 -15.71 13.48
N LEU A 306 -5.26 -14.42 13.75
CA LEU A 306 -5.35 -13.37 12.73
C LEU A 306 -4.33 -13.57 11.60
N LEU A 307 -3.09 -13.96 11.93
CA LEU A 307 -2.04 -14.28 10.95
C LEU A 307 -2.42 -15.49 10.11
N LEU A 308 -2.90 -16.58 10.73
CA LEU A 308 -3.41 -17.76 10.04
C LEU A 308 -4.55 -17.40 9.08
N LEU A 309 -5.60 -16.76 9.57
CA LEU A 309 -6.80 -16.46 8.79
C LEU A 309 -6.53 -15.44 7.68
N ASN A 310 -5.72 -14.41 7.92
CA ASN A 310 -5.33 -13.47 6.89
C ASN A 310 -4.48 -14.14 5.80
N SER A 311 -3.55 -15.01 6.17
CA SER A 311 -2.71 -15.76 5.20
C SER A 311 -3.56 -16.66 4.30
N VAL A 312 -4.52 -17.36 4.91
CA VAL A 312 -5.40 -18.34 4.25
C VAL A 312 -6.50 -17.69 3.39
N ILE A 313 -7.09 -16.57 3.84
CA ILE A 313 -8.23 -15.92 3.16
C ILE A 313 -7.78 -14.84 2.17
N ASN A 314 -6.84 -13.98 2.57
CA ASN A 314 -6.47 -12.79 1.78
C ASN A 314 -5.22 -13.02 0.93
N GLN A 315 -4.25 -13.80 1.41
CA GLN A 315 -2.87 -13.85 0.90
C GLN A 315 -2.51 -15.23 0.32
N GLY A 316 -3.47 -15.86 -0.37
CA GLY A 316 -3.38 -17.25 -0.79
C GLY A 316 -2.15 -17.55 -1.66
N ARG A 317 -1.76 -16.63 -2.56
CA ARG A 317 -0.56 -16.76 -3.42
C ARG A 317 0.74 -16.68 -2.63
N GLN A 318 0.80 -15.82 -1.61
CA GLN A 318 1.97 -15.63 -0.75
C GLN A 318 2.18 -16.88 0.11
N LEU A 319 1.11 -17.39 0.73
CA LEU A 319 1.15 -18.66 1.46
C LEU A 319 1.49 -19.85 0.55
N LEU A 320 0.99 -19.88 -0.69
CA LEU A 320 1.36 -20.92 -1.67
C LEU A 320 2.85 -20.86 -2.05
N ARG A 321 3.45 -19.66 -2.18
CA ARG A 321 4.90 -19.51 -2.42
C ARG A 321 5.70 -20.04 -1.24
N LEU A 322 5.35 -19.64 -0.02
CA LEU A 322 6.00 -20.11 1.21
C LEU A 322 5.95 -21.65 1.36
N VAL A 323 4.85 -22.28 0.94
CA VAL A 323 4.67 -23.76 0.95
C VAL A 323 5.43 -24.47 -0.19
N ARG A 324 5.87 -23.72 -1.20
CA ARG A 324 6.68 -24.22 -2.32
C ARG A 324 8.17 -23.87 -2.17
N ASP A 325 8.57 -23.12 -1.14
CA ASP A 325 9.96 -22.78 -0.87
C ASP A 325 10.72 -24.01 -0.35
N GLU A 326 11.81 -24.38 -1.04
CA GLU A 326 12.60 -25.57 -0.74
C GLU A 326 13.37 -25.47 0.59
N ASN A 327 13.51 -24.26 1.14
CA ASN A 327 14.12 -24.04 2.45
C ASN A 327 13.23 -24.54 3.62
N VAL A 328 11.97 -24.91 3.37
CA VAL A 328 10.99 -25.35 4.37
C VAL A 328 10.63 -26.84 4.21
N ASN A 329 11.65 -27.66 3.94
CA ASN A 329 11.50 -29.01 3.40
C ASN A 329 10.54 -29.91 4.21
N ASP A 330 10.76 -30.09 5.52
CA ASP A 330 10.01 -31.04 6.35
C ASP A 330 8.54 -30.61 6.60
N GLU A 331 8.29 -29.36 7.02
CA GLU A 331 6.92 -28.86 7.25
C GLU A 331 6.14 -28.74 5.93
N GLY A 332 6.80 -28.35 4.83
CA GLY A 332 6.20 -28.23 3.51
C GLY A 332 5.73 -29.57 2.95
N GLU A 333 6.50 -30.65 3.11
CA GLU A 333 6.08 -32.00 2.70
C GLU A 333 4.94 -32.55 3.57
N MET A 334 5.02 -32.41 4.90
CA MET A 334 3.94 -32.81 5.80
C MET A 334 2.62 -32.05 5.52
N LEU A 335 2.69 -30.80 5.07
CA LEU A 335 1.53 -30.04 4.63
C LEU A 335 0.98 -30.55 3.29
N LYS A 336 1.84 -30.87 2.31
CA LYS A 336 1.44 -31.46 1.01
C LYS A 336 0.76 -32.82 1.18
N GLU A 337 1.27 -33.68 2.07
CA GLU A 337 0.64 -34.97 2.40
C GLU A 337 -0.75 -34.76 3.04
N THR A 338 -0.83 -33.92 4.08
CA THR A 338 -2.08 -33.62 4.80
C THR A 338 -3.12 -32.99 3.88
N MET A 339 -2.70 -32.15 2.93
CA MET A 339 -3.55 -31.61 1.87
C MET A 339 -4.12 -32.73 0.99
N GLY A 340 -3.30 -33.71 0.63
CA GLY A 340 -3.73 -34.91 -0.08
C GLY A 340 -4.81 -35.70 0.66
N ASP A 341 -4.68 -35.86 1.98
CA ASP A 341 -5.70 -36.51 2.81
C ASP A 341 -7.01 -35.72 2.89
N VAL A 342 -6.94 -34.39 3.08
CA VAL A 342 -8.14 -33.53 3.06
C VAL A 342 -8.88 -33.68 1.72
N CYS A 343 -8.14 -33.69 0.60
CA CYS A 343 -8.73 -33.83 -0.73
C CYS A 343 -9.33 -35.22 -0.95
N ARG A 344 -8.63 -36.31 -0.57
CA ARG A 344 -9.19 -37.67 -0.58
C ARG A 344 -10.45 -37.78 0.28
N GLY A 345 -10.48 -37.12 1.44
CA GLY A 345 -11.67 -37.08 2.31
C GLY A 345 -12.86 -36.39 1.67
N LEU A 346 -12.63 -35.26 0.99
CA LEU A 346 -13.64 -34.48 0.26
C LEU A 346 -14.14 -35.18 -1.01
N GLU A 347 -13.25 -35.81 -1.77
CA GLU A 347 -13.57 -36.55 -3.00
C GLU A 347 -14.44 -37.80 -2.68
N ASN A 348 -14.23 -38.42 -1.52
CA ASN A 348 -15.05 -39.53 -1.02
C ASN A 348 -16.27 -39.08 -0.20
N ALA A 349 -16.57 -37.77 -0.10
CA ALA A 349 -17.64 -37.26 0.76
C ALA A 349 -19.04 -37.41 0.15
N SER A 350 -20.01 -37.68 1.02
CA SER A 350 -21.46 -37.70 0.74
C SER A 350 -22.04 -36.30 0.49
N SER A 351 -21.52 -35.60 -0.53
CA SER A 351 -21.76 -34.19 -0.88
C SER A 351 -21.28 -33.17 0.15
N PHE A 352 -20.56 -32.15 -0.33
CA PHE A 352 -20.12 -31.00 0.46
C PHE A 352 -21.29 -30.23 1.10
N SER A 353 -22.49 -30.30 0.51
CA SER A 353 -23.70 -29.75 1.13
C SER A 353 -23.99 -30.30 2.52
N LEU A 354 -23.69 -31.58 2.79
CA LEU A 354 -23.86 -32.15 4.13
C LEU A 354 -22.75 -31.69 5.08
N ILE A 355 -21.52 -31.53 4.60
CA ILE A 355 -20.41 -30.95 5.38
C ILE A 355 -20.77 -29.53 5.81
N LEU A 356 -21.24 -28.69 4.88
CA LEU A 356 -21.65 -27.32 5.19
C LEU A 356 -22.87 -27.27 6.13
N ARG A 357 -23.80 -28.23 6.00
CA ARG A 357 -24.92 -28.43 6.94
C ARG A 357 -24.45 -28.74 8.36
N ASP A 358 -23.39 -29.52 8.52
CA ASP A 358 -22.89 -29.88 9.85
C ASP A 358 -21.92 -28.83 10.41
N LEU A 359 -21.13 -28.15 9.57
CA LEU A 359 -20.38 -26.94 9.94
C LEU A 359 -21.30 -25.85 10.49
N SER A 360 -22.50 -25.65 9.91
CA SER A 360 -23.47 -24.63 10.37
C SER A 360 -23.93 -24.77 11.84
N LYS A 361 -23.62 -25.91 12.49
CA LYS A 361 -23.93 -26.18 13.91
C LYS A 361 -22.81 -25.73 14.86
N MET A 362 -21.63 -25.41 14.35
CA MET A 362 -20.45 -24.97 15.11
C MET A 362 -20.51 -23.46 15.39
N LYS A 363 -19.57 -22.93 16.20
CA LYS A 363 -19.50 -21.47 16.41
C LYS A 363 -19.00 -20.79 15.13
N HIS A 364 -19.55 -19.62 14.80
CA HIS A 364 -19.09 -18.78 13.67
C HIS A 364 -17.59 -18.70 13.49
N ILE A 365 -16.87 -18.55 14.59
CA ILE A 365 -15.41 -18.45 14.68
C ILE A 365 -14.75 -19.70 14.08
N GLU A 366 -15.15 -20.88 14.56
CA GLU A 366 -14.71 -22.19 14.04
C GLU A 366 -15.09 -22.36 12.55
N VAL A 367 -16.30 -21.96 12.16
CA VAL A 367 -16.78 -22.07 10.77
C VAL A 367 -15.97 -21.19 9.81
N ILE A 368 -15.64 -19.95 10.19
CA ILE A 368 -14.82 -19.05 9.38
C ILE A 368 -13.42 -19.66 9.15
N ARG A 369 -12.80 -20.21 10.19
CA ARG A 369 -11.51 -20.92 10.10
C ARG A 369 -11.60 -22.12 9.15
N MET A 370 -12.61 -22.97 9.34
CA MET A 370 -12.81 -24.17 8.52
C MET A 370 -13.03 -23.86 7.04
N LEU A 371 -13.87 -22.88 6.71
CA LEU A 371 -14.12 -22.49 5.32
C LEU A 371 -12.93 -21.77 4.68
N GLY A 372 -12.18 -20.96 5.44
CA GLY A 372 -10.92 -20.40 4.96
C GLY A 372 -9.94 -21.50 4.54
N LEU A 373 -9.72 -22.50 5.41
CA LEU A 373 -8.80 -23.62 5.14
C LEU A 373 -9.26 -24.48 3.95
N LEU A 374 -10.57 -24.71 3.80
CA LEU A 374 -11.17 -25.39 2.63
C LEU A 374 -11.07 -24.55 1.34
N SER A 375 -11.13 -23.22 1.44
CA SER A 375 -10.89 -22.31 0.31
C SER A 375 -9.44 -22.37 -0.15
N TRP A 376 -8.49 -22.31 0.78
CA TRP A 376 -7.07 -22.43 0.45
C TRP A 376 -6.69 -23.85 -0.03
N THR A 377 -7.40 -24.88 0.41
CA THR A 377 -7.33 -26.24 -0.17
C THR A 377 -7.67 -26.23 -1.67
N ILE A 378 -8.74 -25.54 -2.07
CA ILE A 378 -9.08 -25.34 -3.49
C ILE A 378 -7.99 -24.52 -4.20
N HIS A 379 -7.53 -23.41 -3.61
CA HIS A 379 -6.46 -22.58 -4.17
C HIS A 379 -5.20 -23.40 -4.49
N PHE A 380 -4.76 -24.23 -3.54
CA PHE A 380 -3.61 -25.12 -3.68
C PHE A 380 -3.84 -26.14 -4.80
N ARG A 381 -4.94 -26.91 -4.75
CA ARG A 381 -5.22 -27.98 -5.75
C ARG A 381 -5.37 -27.44 -7.17
N LEU A 382 -6.01 -26.27 -7.34
CA LEU A 382 -6.08 -25.60 -8.64
C LEU A 382 -4.69 -25.16 -9.14
N SER A 383 -3.82 -24.69 -8.25
CA SER A 383 -2.46 -24.27 -8.59
C SER A 383 -1.50 -25.41 -8.91
N GLU A 384 -1.85 -26.65 -8.54
CA GLU A 384 -1.13 -27.89 -8.92
C GLU A 384 -1.73 -28.55 -10.17
N GLU A 385 -3.06 -28.75 -10.23
CA GLU A 385 -3.71 -29.51 -11.32
C GLU A 385 -3.95 -28.68 -12.60
N CYS A 386 -4.21 -27.37 -12.51
CA CYS A 386 -4.71 -26.57 -13.64
C CYS A 386 -3.60 -25.79 -14.35
N GLN A 387 -2.62 -26.52 -14.89
CA GLN A 387 -1.44 -25.92 -15.54
C GLN A 387 -1.63 -25.58 -17.02
N THR A 388 -2.68 -26.09 -17.67
CA THR A 388 -2.93 -25.89 -19.12
C THR A 388 -4.27 -25.18 -19.36
N PRO A 389 -4.42 -24.40 -20.45
CA PRO A 389 -5.70 -23.82 -20.82
C PRO A 389 -6.86 -24.81 -20.90
N ASP A 390 -6.59 -26.01 -21.41
CA ASP A 390 -7.64 -27.00 -21.64
C ASP A 390 -8.04 -27.69 -20.32
N SER A 391 -7.15 -27.76 -19.31
CA SER A 391 -7.49 -28.16 -17.94
C SER A 391 -8.41 -27.15 -17.23
N TRP A 392 -8.20 -25.84 -17.45
CA TRP A 392 -9.10 -24.79 -16.96
C TRP A 392 -10.48 -24.87 -17.63
N GLU A 393 -10.50 -24.96 -18.96
CA GLU A 393 -11.76 -25.00 -19.73
C GLU A 393 -12.56 -26.29 -19.50
N PHE A 394 -11.90 -27.40 -19.16
CA PHE A 394 -12.55 -28.62 -18.68
C PHE A 394 -13.15 -28.41 -17.28
N LEU A 395 -12.36 -27.89 -16.33
CA LEU A 395 -12.81 -27.60 -14.97
C LEU A 395 -14.02 -26.64 -14.93
N PHE A 396 -14.06 -25.64 -15.81
CA PHE A 396 -15.23 -24.76 -15.92
C PHE A 396 -16.50 -25.53 -16.36
N ARG A 397 -16.38 -26.42 -17.35
CA ARG A 397 -17.53 -27.20 -17.87
C ARG A 397 -18.10 -28.18 -16.85
N GLU A 398 -17.25 -28.96 -16.19
CA GLU A 398 -17.69 -29.93 -15.17
C GLU A 398 -18.43 -29.25 -14.00
N ASN A 399 -18.03 -28.01 -13.67
CA ASN A 399 -18.60 -27.24 -12.56
C ASN A 399 -19.68 -26.22 -13.00
N GLY A 400 -20.14 -26.27 -14.25
CA GLY A 400 -21.22 -25.41 -14.75
C GLY A 400 -20.87 -23.92 -14.89
N ILE A 401 -19.58 -23.56 -14.88
CA ILE A 401 -19.11 -22.20 -15.06
C ILE A 401 -19.05 -21.89 -16.57
N GLU A 402 -19.85 -20.91 -17.01
CA GLU A 402 -19.73 -20.39 -18.37
C GLU A 402 -18.49 -19.50 -18.50
N PHE A 403 -17.78 -19.60 -19.61
CA PHE A 403 -16.59 -18.79 -19.87
C PHE A 403 -16.54 -18.28 -21.31
N ARG A 404 -15.81 -17.17 -21.51
CA ARG A 404 -15.48 -16.60 -22.83
C ARG A 404 -14.00 -16.30 -22.89
N ARG A 405 -13.33 -16.63 -24.00
CA ARG A 405 -11.91 -16.31 -24.21
C ARG A 405 -11.76 -14.88 -24.72
N SER A 406 -10.89 -14.10 -24.08
CA SER A 406 -10.61 -12.71 -24.48
C SER A 406 -10.05 -12.58 -25.90
N SER A 407 -9.38 -13.61 -26.42
CA SER A 407 -8.72 -13.62 -27.72
C SER A 407 -9.68 -13.71 -28.93
N GLU A 408 -10.93 -14.14 -28.74
CA GLU A 408 -11.87 -14.47 -29.81
C GLU A 408 -12.57 -13.23 -30.45
N HIS A 409 -12.16 -12.02 -30.07
CA HIS A 409 -12.68 -10.75 -30.60
C HIS A 409 -11.63 -9.82 -31.26
N SER A 410 -10.49 -10.38 -31.67
CA SER A 410 -9.44 -9.61 -32.39
C SER A 410 -9.52 -9.68 -33.93
N LEU A 411 -10.25 -10.63 -34.52
CA LEU A 411 -10.26 -10.89 -35.96
C LEU A 411 -11.66 -11.21 -36.56
N LEU A 412 -12.75 -10.66 -36.01
CA LEU A 412 -14.01 -10.59 -36.77
C LEU A 412 -13.90 -9.50 -37.85
N SER A 413 -13.88 -9.95 -39.10
CA SER A 413 -13.71 -9.11 -40.29
C SER A 413 -14.86 -8.12 -40.46
N HIS A 414 -14.53 -6.85 -40.75
CA HIS A 414 -15.51 -5.80 -41.04
C HIS A 414 -16.08 -5.92 -42.48
N ASN A 415 -16.72 -7.06 -42.77
CA ASN A 415 -17.55 -7.38 -43.94
C ASN A 415 -18.30 -8.67 -43.62
N GLY A 416 -19.63 -8.71 -43.75
CA GLY A 416 -20.40 -9.92 -43.45
C GLY A 416 -21.91 -9.75 -43.19
N PHE A 417 -22.41 -8.53 -42.97
CA PHE A 417 -23.86 -8.30 -42.96
C PHE A 417 -24.41 -8.35 -44.40
N SER A 418 -24.78 -9.55 -44.83
CA SER A 418 -25.65 -9.79 -45.97
C SER A 418 -27.07 -9.93 -45.45
N GLU A 419 -27.89 -8.90 -45.63
CA GLU A 419 -29.32 -8.96 -45.29
C GLU A 419 -30.08 -9.74 -46.37
N GLU A 420 -30.77 -10.81 -46.00
CA GLU A 420 -31.85 -11.40 -46.80
C GLU A 420 -33.18 -11.24 -46.07
N SER A 421 -33.90 -10.16 -46.40
CA SER A 421 -35.33 -9.99 -46.15
C SER A 421 -35.86 -8.89 -47.05
N GLU A 422 -36.41 -9.26 -48.20
CA GLU A 422 -37.01 -8.34 -49.16
C GLU A 422 -38.33 -7.76 -48.63
N SER A 423 -38.51 -6.44 -48.69
CA SER A 423 -39.83 -5.77 -48.66
C SER A 423 -39.79 -4.34 -49.23
N ASP A 424 -40.19 -4.24 -50.50
CA ASP A 424 -40.77 -3.08 -51.22
C ASP A 424 -40.34 -1.62 -50.96
N SER A 425 -39.66 -1.07 -52.00
CA SER A 425 -40.00 0.21 -52.66
C SER A 425 -39.71 1.57 -51.95
N GLY A 426 -39.69 2.68 -52.72
CA GLY A 426 -39.76 4.04 -52.13
C GLY A 426 -38.74 5.13 -52.55
N SER A 427 -38.12 5.03 -53.73
CA SER A 427 -37.36 6.08 -54.45
C SER A 427 -37.27 7.54 -53.88
N ARG A 428 -36.03 8.06 -53.65
CA ARG A 428 -35.50 9.31 -54.27
C ARG A 428 -34.08 9.77 -53.84
N SER A 429 -33.24 10.03 -54.86
CA SER A 429 -32.19 11.06 -55.00
C SER A 429 -31.71 11.94 -53.81
N HIS A 430 -30.38 11.99 -53.57
CA HIS A 430 -29.45 13.10 -53.95
C HIS A 430 -28.00 12.81 -53.46
N VAL A 431 -26.95 12.70 -54.29
CA VAL A 431 -26.16 13.72 -55.02
C VAL A 431 -24.96 14.33 -54.24
N SER A 432 -23.77 13.74 -54.48
CA SER A 432 -22.43 14.40 -54.48
C SER A 432 -21.83 14.83 -53.10
N LYS A 433 -20.51 15.06 -52.92
CA LYS A 433 -19.42 15.41 -53.86
C LYS A 433 -18.10 14.67 -53.58
N LYS A 434 -17.25 14.55 -54.62
CA LYS A 434 -15.85 14.10 -54.56
C LYS A 434 -14.88 15.29 -54.37
N ARG A 435 -13.59 14.96 -54.14
CA ARG A 435 -12.33 15.75 -54.36
C ARG A 435 -11.70 16.40 -53.10
N HIS A 436 -10.37 16.54 -52.98
CA HIS A 436 -9.30 16.19 -53.94
C HIS A 436 -8.00 15.62 -53.29
N LYS A 437 -7.39 14.67 -54.00
CA LYS A 437 -6.08 14.03 -53.75
C LYS A 437 -4.89 15.01 -53.92
N ARG A 438 -3.85 14.89 -53.09
CA ARG A 438 -2.46 15.28 -53.45
C ARG A 438 -1.41 14.40 -52.76
N GLU A 439 -0.58 13.71 -53.55
CA GLU A 439 0.58 12.94 -53.09
C GLU A 439 1.87 13.77 -53.17
N LYS A 440 2.89 13.45 -52.35
CA LYS A 440 4.29 13.44 -52.79
C LYS A 440 5.19 12.60 -51.89
N LYS A 441 5.86 11.59 -52.48
CA LYS A 441 6.88 10.75 -51.83
C LYS A 441 8.26 11.44 -51.86
N LYS A 442 9.13 11.14 -50.90
CA LYS A 442 10.60 10.98 -51.11
C LYS A 442 11.20 10.02 -50.07
N ARG A 443 12.47 9.65 -50.21
CA ARG A 443 13.05 8.37 -49.74
C ARG A 443 14.48 8.52 -49.19
N ARG A 444 14.86 7.58 -48.29
CA ARG A 444 16.19 6.92 -48.09
C ARG A 444 17.33 7.56 -47.25
N LYS A 445 17.65 6.80 -46.17
CA LYS A 445 18.94 6.16 -45.80
C LYS A 445 20.09 6.92 -45.05
N LYS A 446 20.40 6.32 -43.86
CA LYS A 446 21.71 5.94 -43.28
C LYS A 446 22.83 6.97 -43.09
N LYS A 447 23.35 7.01 -41.85
CA LYS A 447 24.79 6.85 -41.55
C LYS A 447 25.00 6.20 -40.17
N LYS A 448 26.04 5.35 -40.02
CA LYS A 448 26.59 4.87 -38.73
C LYS A 448 27.94 5.58 -38.49
N ARG A 449 28.33 5.72 -37.23
CA ARG A 449 29.73 5.65 -36.74
C ARG A 449 29.71 4.96 -35.36
N ALA A 450 30.87 4.52 -34.91
CA ALA A 450 31.15 3.75 -33.68
C ALA A 450 32.61 4.02 -33.28
N VAL A 451 33.16 3.18 -32.40
CA VAL A 451 34.55 3.12 -31.91
C VAL A 451 34.83 3.94 -30.64
N ASP A 452 35.36 3.39 -29.55
CA ASP A 452 35.37 2.04 -28.89
C ASP A 452 36.07 2.23 -27.50
N VAL A 453 36.23 1.14 -26.72
CA VAL A 453 37.15 0.96 -25.57
C VAL A 453 36.75 1.55 -24.22
N ASP A 454 36.74 0.83 -23.08
CA ASP A 454 36.43 -0.58 -22.67
C ASP A 454 36.11 -0.45 -21.13
N ASP A 455 36.20 -1.34 -20.13
CA ASP A 455 36.71 -2.72 -19.91
C ASP A 455 35.92 -3.36 -18.71
N ASP A 456 35.68 -4.69 -18.69
CA ASP A 456 35.24 -5.63 -17.61
C ASP A 456 33.99 -5.31 -16.72
N ASP A 457 33.17 -6.25 -16.22
CA ASP A 457 33.10 -7.74 -16.28
C ASP A 457 31.67 -8.21 -16.67
N ASP A 458 31.55 -9.37 -17.33
CA ASP A 458 30.26 -10.05 -17.63
C ASP A 458 29.95 -11.15 -16.57
N ASP A 459 28.69 -11.22 -16.12
CA ASP A 459 28.07 -12.44 -15.56
C ASP A 459 26.54 -12.38 -15.85
N ASP A 460 26.16 -12.75 -17.07
CA ASP A 460 24.77 -12.84 -17.54
C ASP A 460 24.10 -14.11 -16.98
N ASP A 461 23.14 -13.95 -16.05
CA ASP A 461 22.33 -15.06 -15.49
C ASP A 461 20.81 -14.80 -15.62
N ASP A 462 20.40 -14.06 -16.66
CA ASP A 462 19.01 -13.59 -16.89
C ASP A 462 18.33 -14.26 -18.12
N ASP A 463 19.00 -15.22 -18.80
CA ASP A 463 18.54 -15.81 -20.08
C ASP A 463 17.67 -17.09 -19.91
N GLU A 464 17.51 -17.65 -18.70
CA GLU A 464 16.61 -18.80 -18.49
C GLU A 464 15.10 -18.40 -18.45
N LEU A 465 14.78 -17.11 -18.31
CA LEU A 465 13.40 -16.62 -18.23
C LEU A 465 12.69 -16.50 -19.59
N LEU A 466 13.41 -16.50 -20.72
CA LEU A 466 12.83 -16.22 -22.05
C LEU A 466 12.11 -17.41 -22.71
N GLY A 467 12.12 -18.59 -22.09
CA GLY A 467 11.45 -19.79 -22.61
C GLY A 467 9.90 -19.79 -22.52
N ARG A 468 9.28 -18.85 -21.79
CA ARG A 468 7.88 -19.00 -21.32
C ARG A 468 6.83 -18.06 -21.94
N HIS A 469 7.03 -17.59 -23.18
CA HIS A 469 5.97 -16.95 -23.97
C HIS A 469 4.90 -17.93 -24.48
N GLN A 470 4.22 -18.62 -23.55
CA GLN A 470 2.89 -19.15 -23.83
C GLN A 470 1.94 -17.97 -24.10
N ILE A 471 1.11 -18.08 -25.13
CA ILE A 471 0.08 -17.08 -25.43
C ILE A 471 -0.87 -17.02 -24.24
N SER A 472 -0.83 -15.90 -23.50
CA SER A 472 -1.68 -15.69 -22.32
C SER A 472 -3.15 -15.63 -22.74
N ARG A 473 -3.83 -16.78 -22.72
CA ARG A 473 -5.28 -16.85 -22.76
C ARG A 473 -5.79 -16.26 -21.43
N SER A 474 -6.75 -15.36 -21.51
CA SER A 474 -7.52 -14.92 -20.36
C SER A 474 -9.00 -15.18 -20.57
N TRP A 475 -9.71 -15.43 -19.48
CA TRP A 475 -11.10 -15.88 -19.47
C TRP A 475 -11.97 -14.85 -18.75
N LEU A 476 -13.11 -14.51 -19.35
CA LEU A 476 -14.25 -13.87 -18.68
C LEU A 476 -15.16 -15.00 -18.17
N LEU A 477 -15.62 -14.94 -16.92
CA LEU A 477 -16.40 -16.01 -16.28
C LEU A 477 -17.79 -15.55 -15.86
N SER A 478 -18.80 -16.41 -15.89
CA SER A 478 -20.15 -16.06 -15.40
C SER A 478 -20.19 -15.76 -13.90
N THR A 479 -19.20 -16.24 -13.14
CA THR A 479 -19.08 -16.06 -11.68
C THR A 479 -18.90 -14.60 -11.24
N ASP A 480 -18.47 -13.69 -12.13
CA ASP A 480 -18.48 -12.23 -11.91
C ASP A 480 -19.38 -11.47 -12.91
N GLY A 481 -20.25 -12.18 -13.65
CA GLY A 481 -21.08 -11.61 -14.69
C GLY A 481 -20.32 -11.24 -15.98
N PHE A 482 -19.15 -11.86 -16.23
CA PHE A 482 -18.22 -11.52 -17.32
C PHE A 482 -17.66 -10.09 -17.22
N SER A 483 -17.37 -9.63 -15.99
CA SER A 483 -16.89 -8.27 -15.72
C SER A 483 -15.36 -8.13 -15.65
N ALA A 484 -14.61 -9.20 -15.34
CA ALA A 484 -13.15 -9.19 -15.28
C ALA A 484 -12.49 -10.30 -16.12
N THR A 485 -11.32 -10.01 -16.70
CA THR A 485 -10.51 -10.97 -17.46
C THR A 485 -9.45 -11.61 -16.56
N TRP A 486 -9.58 -12.90 -16.28
CA TRP A 486 -8.68 -13.65 -15.41
C TRP A 486 -7.61 -14.39 -16.20
N THR A 487 -6.35 -14.35 -15.75
CA THR A 487 -5.27 -15.18 -16.32
C THR A 487 -5.14 -16.51 -15.56
N SER A 488 -4.42 -17.48 -16.12
CA SER A 488 -4.11 -18.75 -15.43
C SER A 488 -3.35 -18.58 -14.10
N VAL A 489 -2.73 -17.42 -13.87
CA VAL A 489 -2.03 -17.07 -12.61
C VAL A 489 -2.99 -16.51 -11.55
N ASP A 490 -4.15 -16.01 -11.97
CA ASP A 490 -5.16 -15.40 -11.09
C ASP A 490 -6.33 -16.34 -10.77
N LEU A 491 -6.69 -17.19 -11.72
CA LEU A 491 -7.82 -18.12 -11.63
C LEU A 491 -7.86 -18.98 -10.35
N PRO A 492 -6.74 -19.60 -9.87
CA PRO A 492 -6.78 -20.38 -8.64
C PRO A 492 -7.29 -19.58 -7.45
N GLU A 493 -6.81 -18.34 -7.32
CA GLU A 493 -7.06 -17.47 -6.17
C GLU A 493 -8.45 -16.84 -6.25
N TYR A 494 -8.86 -16.43 -7.45
CA TYR A 494 -10.21 -15.94 -7.73
C TYR A 494 -11.28 -17.00 -7.41
N ILE A 495 -11.10 -18.23 -7.91
CA ILE A 495 -12.07 -19.32 -7.69
C ILE A 495 -12.15 -19.72 -6.22
N ALA A 496 -11.03 -19.76 -5.51
CA ALA A 496 -11.00 -20.01 -4.07
C ALA A 496 -11.81 -18.94 -3.30
N ARG A 497 -11.56 -17.64 -3.56
CA ARG A 497 -12.34 -16.53 -2.97
C ARG A 497 -13.83 -16.60 -3.33
N TYR A 498 -14.16 -16.99 -4.56
CA TYR A 498 -15.56 -17.17 -5.01
C TYR A 498 -16.26 -18.31 -4.27
N CYS A 499 -15.61 -19.47 -4.12
CA CYS A 499 -16.09 -20.58 -3.29
C CYS A 499 -16.32 -20.11 -1.84
N LEU A 500 -15.35 -19.44 -1.21
CA LEU A 500 -15.45 -18.94 0.15
C LEU A 500 -16.64 -17.99 0.36
N SER A 501 -16.79 -16.99 -0.52
CA SER A 501 -17.91 -16.04 -0.49
C SER A 501 -19.25 -16.77 -0.63
N THR A 502 -19.34 -17.71 -1.57
CA THR A 502 -20.55 -18.50 -1.83
C THR A 502 -20.96 -19.35 -0.62
N TRP A 503 -20.01 -20.09 -0.02
CA TRP A 503 -20.28 -20.93 1.17
C TRP A 503 -20.74 -20.11 2.37
N MET A 504 -20.12 -18.94 2.58
CA MET A 504 -20.49 -18.03 3.66
C MET A 504 -21.88 -17.42 3.45
N LYS A 505 -22.23 -17.02 2.21
CA LYS A 505 -23.57 -16.51 1.88
C LYS A 505 -24.67 -17.52 2.19
N TRP A 506 -24.49 -18.80 1.83
CA TRP A 506 -25.45 -19.85 2.17
C TRP A 506 -25.61 -20.07 3.68
N LEU A 507 -24.53 -19.97 4.45
CA LEU A 507 -24.58 -20.08 5.91
C LEU A 507 -25.29 -18.89 6.57
N LEU A 508 -25.05 -17.68 6.09
CA LEU A 508 -25.70 -16.46 6.57
C LEU A 508 -27.18 -16.40 6.21
N ALA A 509 -27.56 -16.88 5.01
CA ALA A 509 -28.95 -16.93 4.56
C ALA A 509 -29.85 -17.76 5.49
N ARG A 510 -29.28 -18.73 6.22
CA ARG A 510 -29.97 -19.56 7.21
C ARG A 510 -30.09 -18.92 8.61
N GLN A 511 -29.51 -17.74 8.83
CA GLN A 511 -29.56 -17.02 10.12
C GLN A 511 -30.42 -15.75 10.10
N LYS A 512 -31.12 -15.50 8.99
CA LYS A 512 -32.22 -14.54 8.90
C LYS A 512 -33.55 -15.27 9.08
#